data_AF-A0A968XCS9-F1
#
_entry.id   AF-A0A968XCS9-F1
#
_cell.length_a   1.000
_cell.length_b   1.000
_cell.length_c   1.000
_cell.angle_alpha   90.00
_cell.angle_beta   90.00
_cell.angle_gamma   90.00
#
_symmetry.space_group_name_H-M   'P 1'
#
loop_
_entity.id
_entity.type
_entity.pdbx_description
1 polymer ?
#
loop_
_entity_poly.entity_id
_entity_poly.type
_entity_poly.pdbx_seq_one_letter_code
_entity_poly.pdbx_strand_id
1 'polypeptide(L)'
;MPQSSPYQPVLLRITHGAIASLTVLALGSGFWVYNTYDKRWGGLPLPKLSSIQDIHGTIAVIFLLMLPIFVLYSFHLGYRRLIQERSVAQLKQFGTPGWWISIHHFTNTFMLFSATFAALTGRMMKEAWLPAGELYHQAYTAHLVAWVGVLMGLALHLLLGVKVGGIPLLLSMFNWKKRHKDKPQSWFQGIRIKQSDLALKIVEVVVIGGIIMAFIIPLFNA
;
A
#
# COMPACT_ATOMS: atom_id res chain seq x y z
N MET A 1 -32.29 8.55 -7.54
CA MET A 1 -31.39 9.23 -8.49
C MET A 1 -30.28 8.27 -8.86
N PRO A 2 -29.98 8.02 -10.15
CA PRO A 2 -28.86 7.16 -10.51
C PRO A 2 -27.57 7.78 -9.95
N GLN A 3 -26.78 7.00 -9.21
CA GLN A 3 -25.47 7.45 -8.74
C GLN A 3 -24.64 7.82 -9.96
N SER A 4 -24.26 9.09 -10.07
CA SER A 4 -23.46 9.58 -11.18
C SER A 4 -22.13 8.83 -11.19
N SER A 5 -21.96 7.94 -12.16
CA SER A 5 -20.71 7.27 -12.46
C SER A 5 -19.74 8.27 -13.10
N PRO A 6 -18.44 8.27 -12.72
CA PRO A 6 -17.81 7.34 -11.78
C PRO A 6 -18.04 7.70 -10.31
N TYR A 7 -18.04 6.66 -9.47
CA TYR A 7 -18.27 6.74 -8.03
C TYR A 7 -17.13 7.46 -7.27
N GLN A 8 -15.93 7.48 -7.86
CA GLN A 8 -14.69 7.91 -7.22
C GLN A 8 -14.15 9.21 -7.85
N PRO A 9 -13.59 10.14 -7.05
CA PRO A 9 -12.97 11.35 -7.57
C PRO A 9 -11.71 11.03 -8.39
N VAL A 10 -11.39 11.88 -9.37
CA VAL A 10 -10.22 11.74 -10.24
C VAL A 10 -8.92 11.73 -9.44
N LEU A 11 -8.77 12.61 -8.44
CA LEU A 11 -7.58 12.66 -7.60
C LEU A 11 -7.30 11.31 -6.92
N LEU A 12 -8.34 10.66 -6.39
CA LEU A 12 -8.20 9.32 -5.80
C LEU A 12 -7.70 8.33 -6.84
N ARG A 13 -8.31 8.30 -8.01
CA ARG A 13 -7.98 7.29 -9.04
C ARG A 13 -6.57 7.45 -9.58
N ILE A 14 -6.10 8.69 -9.75
CA ILE A 14 -4.72 8.95 -10.18
C ILE A 14 -3.74 8.52 -9.09
N THR A 15 -3.92 8.99 -7.85
CA THR A 15 -2.99 8.67 -6.75
C THR A 15 -2.99 7.18 -6.41
N HIS A 16 -4.17 6.58 -6.31
CA HIS A 16 -4.33 5.15 -6.10
C HIS A 16 -3.79 4.34 -7.28
N GLY A 17 -4.05 4.75 -8.52
CA GLY A 17 -3.55 4.06 -9.72
C GLY A 17 -2.03 4.09 -9.83
N ALA A 18 -1.40 5.20 -9.47
CA ALA A 18 0.05 5.33 -9.40
C ALA A 18 0.64 4.38 -8.33
N ILE A 19 0.12 4.44 -7.10
CA ILE A 19 0.57 3.56 -6.00
C ILE A 19 0.31 2.09 -6.30
N ALA A 20 -0.85 1.74 -6.88
CA ALA A 20 -1.16 0.37 -7.24
C ALA A 20 -0.20 -0.16 -8.31
N SER A 21 0.09 0.63 -9.34
CA SER A 21 1.07 0.28 -10.38
C SER A 21 2.46 0.05 -9.78
N LEU A 22 2.93 1.00 -8.97
CA LEU A 22 4.23 0.89 -8.29
C LEU A 22 4.29 -0.31 -7.34
N THR A 23 3.20 -0.62 -6.64
CA THR A 23 3.11 -1.79 -5.76
C THR A 23 3.28 -3.09 -6.56
N VAL A 24 2.56 -3.24 -7.68
CA VAL A 24 2.66 -4.44 -8.53
C VAL A 24 4.06 -4.57 -9.12
N LEU A 25 4.64 -3.47 -9.60
CA LEU A 25 6.00 -3.44 -10.10
C LEU A 25 7.03 -3.78 -9.01
N ALA A 26 6.86 -3.26 -7.79
CA ALA A 26 7.74 -3.55 -6.65
C ALA A 26 7.63 -5.02 -6.21
N LEU A 27 6.41 -5.58 -6.17
CA LEU A 27 6.19 -7.00 -5.87
C LEU A 27 6.88 -7.90 -6.91
N GLY A 28 6.67 -7.62 -8.20
CA GLY A 28 7.25 -8.40 -9.29
C GLY A 28 8.77 -8.30 -9.35
N SER A 29 9.32 -7.08 -9.28
CA SER A 29 10.78 -6.88 -9.24
C SER A 29 11.42 -7.44 -7.97
N GLY A 30 10.77 -7.32 -6.81
CA GLY A 30 11.23 -7.88 -5.55
C GLY A 30 11.24 -9.41 -5.56
N PHE A 31 10.23 -10.05 -6.14
CA PHE A 31 10.25 -11.48 -6.40
C PHE A 31 11.44 -11.87 -7.30
N TRP A 32 11.73 -11.07 -8.32
CA TRP A 32 12.83 -11.34 -9.24
C TRP A 32 14.22 -11.16 -8.58
N VAL A 33 14.36 -10.20 -7.64
CA VAL A 33 15.52 -10.07 -6.76
C VAL A 33 15.67 -11.33 -5.90
N TYR A 34 14.62 -11.75 -5.19
CA TYR A 34 14.62 -12.99 -4.41
C TYR A 34 15.00 -14.21 -5.27
N ASN A 35 14.42 -14.32 -6.46
CA ASN A 35 14.68 -15.39 -7.41
C ASN A 35 16.08 -15.35 -8.01
N THR A 36 16.79 -14.22 -7.91
CA THR A 36 18.17 -14.10 -8.40
C THR A 36 19.17 -14.49 -7.31
N TYR A 37 18.97 -14.02 -6.08
CA TYR A 37 19.98 -14.06 -5.02
C TYR A 37 19.70 -15.00 -3.84
N ASP A 38 18.44 -15.19 -3.44
CA ASP A 38 18.11 -15.90 -2.19
C ASP A 38 17.68 -17.35 -2.45
N LYS A 39 16.55 -17.56 -3.14
CA LYS A 39 16.01 -18.88 -3.50
C LYS A 39 15.83 -19.89 -2.35
N ARG A 40 15.94 -19.51 -1.06
CA ARG A 40 15.87 -20.43 0.09
C ARG A 40 14.56 -21.21 0.19
N TRP A 41 13.46 -20.64 -0.31
CA TRP A 41 12.13 -21.27 -0.35
C TRP A 41 11.70 -21.64 -1.77
N GLY A 42 12.67 -21.90 -2.65
CA GLY A 42 12.45 -22.25 -4.04
C GLY A 42 12.59 -21.06 -4.99
N GLY A 43 12.60 -21.36 -6.28
CA GLY A 43 12.73 -20.37 -7.34
C GLY A 43 12.24 -20.92 -8.68
N LEU A 44 11.98 -20.00 -9.60
CA LEU A 44 11.60 -20.28 -10.98
C LEU A 44 12.83 -20.19 -11.90
N PRO A 45 12.87 -20.95 -13.01
CA PRO A 45 13.95 -20.90 -14.00
C PRO A 45 13.87 -19.62 -14.86
N LEU A 46 13.97 -18.46 -14.22
CA LEU A 46 13.92 -17.14 -14.87
C LEU A 46 15.34 -16.69 -15.25
N PRO A 47 15.47 -15.84 -16.29
CA PRO A 47 16.75 -15.25 -16.63
C PRO A 47 17.31 -14.40 -15.48
N LYS A 48 18.62 -14.53 -15.27
CA LYS A 48 19.35 -13.67 -14.33
C LYS A 48 19.42 -12.27 -14.91
N LEU A 49 18.89 -11.30 -14.17
CA LEU A 49 18.94 -9.89 -14.52
C LEU A 49 19.86 -9.21 -13.51
N SER A 50 21.11 -8.89 -13.91
CA SER A 50 22.11 -8.32 -12.99
C SER A 50 21.68 -6.98 -12.39
N SER A 51 20.92 -6.17 -13.13
CA SER A 51 20.42 -4.87 -12.70
C SER A 51 19.06 -4.92 -12.01
N ILE A 52 18.54 -6.12 -11.68
CA ILE A 52 17.19 -6.24 -11.11
C ILE A 52 17.07 -5.58 -9.74
N GLN A 53 18.16 -5.58 -8.98
CA GLN A 53 18.23 -4.90 -7.69
C GLN A 53 18.11 -3.38 -7.85
N ASP A 54 18.82 -2.80 -8.83
CA ASP A 54 18.76 -1.36 -9.13
C ASP A 54 17.37 -0.95 -9.64
N ILE A 55 16.76 -1.78 -10.49
CA ILE A 55 15.40 -1.58 -10.99
C ILE A 55 14.41 -1.59 -9.83
N HIS A 56 14.49 -2.60 -8.96
CA HIS A 56 13.64 -2.70 -7.77
C HIS A 56 13.83 -1.50 -6.84
N GLY A 57 15.09 -1.13 -6.57
CA GLY A 57 15.44 0.03 -5.75
C GLY A 57 14.87 1.33 -6.31
N THR A 58 14.95 1.54 -7.63
CA THR A 58 14.39 2.72 -8.32
C THR A 58 12.87 2.77 -8.17
N ILE A 59 12.18 1.65 -8.42
CA ILE A 59 10.72 1.55 -8.23
C ILE A 59 10.36 1.85 -6.77
N ALA A 60 11.11 1.31 -5.80
CA ALA A 60 10.87 1.49 -4.38
C ALA A 60 11.08 2.94 -3.93
N VAL A 61 12.07 3.67 -4.49
CA VAL A 61 12.28 5.09 -4.20
C VAL A 61 11.13 5.93 -4.77
N ILE A 62 10.70 5.68 -6.01
CA ILE A 62 9.54 6.37 -6.60
C ILE A 62 8.28 6.08 -5.77
N PHE A 63 8.10 4.84 -5.33
CA PHE A 63 7.04 4.46 -4.40
C PHE A 63 7.10 5.25 -3.10
N LEU A 64 8.27 5.33 -2.46
CA LEU A 64 8.47 6.08 -1.22
C LEU A 64 8.17 7.58 -1.39
N LEU A 65 8.51 8.18 -2.52
CA LEU A 65 8.19 9.59 -2.80
C LEU A 65 6.68 9.82 -2.99
N MET A 66 5.97 8.86 -3.57
CA MET A 66 4.51 8.93 -3.76
C MET A 66 3.73 8.58 -2.49
N LEU A 67 4.33 7.80 -1.59
CA LEU A 67 3.66 7.26 -0.40
C LEU A 67 3.11 8.35 0.54
N PRO A 68 3.83 9.45 0.89
CA PRO A 68 3.27 10.54 1.70
C PRO A 68 1.99 11.13 1.11
N ILE A 69 1.96 11.36 -0.20
CA ILE A 69 0.79 11.94 -0.89
C ILE A 69 -0.42 11.02 -0.74
N PHE A 70 -0.21 9.72 -0.98
CA PHE A 70 -1.28 8.73 -0.89
C PHE A 70 -1.73 8.47 0.55
N VAL A 71 -0.81 8.50 1.51
CA VAL A 71 -1.10 8.35 2.94
C VAL A 71 -1.93 9.51 3.45
N LEU A 72 -1.53 10.75 3.16
CA LEU A 72 -2.33 11.93 3.51
C LEU A 72 -3.71 11.88 2.87
N TYR A 73 -3.80 11.49 1.60
CA TYR A 73 -5.09 11.26 0.96
C TYR A 73 -5.92 10.22 1.75
N SER A 74 -5.32 9.08 2.09
CA SER A 74 -6.00 7.97 2.75
C SER A 74 -6.53 8.34 4.14
N PHE A 75 -5.77 9.09 4.94
CA PHE A 75 -6.20 9.51 6.27
C PHE A 75 -7.13 10.71 6.28
N HIS A 76 -7.02 11.65 5.34
CA HIS A 76 -7.82 12.88 5.39
C HIS A 76 -9.07 12.88 4.50
N LEU A 77 -9.06 12.11 3.41
CA LEU A 77 -10.17 12.00 2.45
C LEU A 77 -10.71 10.57 2.34
N GLY A 78 -9.80 9.58 2.37
CA GLY A 78 -10.11 8.16 2.25
C GLY A 78 -10.50 7.46 3.56
N TYR A 79 -10.52 8.17 4.69
CA TYR A 79 -10.51 7.59 6.05
C TYR A 79 -11.63 6.59 6.33
N ARG A 80 -12.75 6.71 5.62
CA ARG A 80 -13.91 5.82 5.73
C ARG A 80 -13.64 4.39 5.28
N ARG A 81 -12.50 4.13 4.64
CA ARG A 81 -12.08 2.79 4.18
C ARG A 81 -11.00 2.16 5.03
N LEU A 82 -10.55 2.87 6.06
CA LEU A 82 -9.55 2.41 7.01
C LEU A 82 -10.24 1.94 8.29
N ILE A 83 -9.47 1.28 9.16
CA ILE A 83 -9.94 0.86 10.46
C ILE A 83 -10.52 2.05 11.24
N GLN A 84 -11.66 1.80 11.87
CA GLN A 84 -12.36 2.72 12.76
C GLN A 84 -12.84 1.95 13.99
N GLU A 85 -13.14 2.65 15.07
CA GLU A 85 -13.74 2.06 16.28
C GLU A 85 -15.01 1.27 15.94
N ARG A 86 -15.82 1.80 15.02
CA ARG A 86 -17.01 1.10 14.50
C ARG A 86 -16.67 -0.20 13.78
N SER A 87 -15.57 -0.25 13.03
CA SER A 87 -15.12 -1.47 12.34
C SER A 87 -14.79 -2.58 13.35
N VAL A 88 -14.18 -2.22 14.48
CA VAL A 88 -13.91 -3.17 15.57
C VAL A 88 -15.21 -3.72 16.15
N ALA A 89 -16.20 -2.87 16.39
CA ALA A 89 -17.51 -3.29 16.89
C ALA A 89 -18.23 -4.23 15.90
N GLN A 90 -18.14 -3.95 14.60
CA GLN A 90 -18.78 -4.73 13.54
C GLN A 90 -18.13 -6.09 13.27
N LEU A 91 -16.89 -6.33 13.72
CA LEU A 91 -16.26 -7.66 13.66
C LEU A 91 -17.03 -8.71 14.46
N LYS A 92 -17.80 -8.30 15.48
CA LYS A 92 -18.64 -9.21 16.29
C LYS A 92 -19.88 -9.71 15.53
N GLN A 93 -20.26 -9.07 14.42
CA GLN A 93 -21.48 -9.36 13.66
C GLN A 93 -21.20 -10.28 12.47
N PHE A 94 -20.66 -11.48 12.73
CA PHE A 94 -20.16 -12.41 11.73
C PHE A 94 -21.14 -12.64 10.55
N GLY A 95 -20.60 -12.68 9.32
CA GLY A 95 -21.35 -12.96 8.10
C GLY A 95 -22.24 -11.83 7.57
N THR A 96 -22.47 -10.77 8.36
CA THR A 96 -23.25 -9.60 7.91
C THR A 96 -22.47 -8.74 6.91
N PRO A 97 -23.13 -7.89 6.10
CA PRO A 97 -22.45 -6.93 5.23
C PRO A 97 -21.47 -6.02 6.00
N GLY A 98 -21.83 -5.61 7.23
CA GLY A 98 -20.98 -4.79 8.09
C GLY A 98 -19.68 -5.50 8.50
N TRP A 99 -19.73 -6.82 8.70
CA TRP A 99 -18.54 -7.63 9.00
C TRP A 99 -17.57 -7.68 7.81
N TRP A 100 -18.07 -7.93 6.60
CA TRP A 100 -17.24 -7.92 5.39
C TRP A 100 -16.61 -6.55 5.11
N ILE A 101 -17.38 -5.47 5.31
CA ILE A 101 -16.87 -4.09 5.22
C ILE A 101 -15.75 -3.87 6.24
N SER A 102 -15.93 -4.35 7.47
CA SER A 102 -14.93 -4.22 8.53
C SER A 102 -13.64 -4.96 8.18
N ILE A 103 -13.72 -6.22 7.73
CA ILE A 103 -12.54 -6.95 7.27
C ILE A 103 -11.83 -6.20 6.16
N HIS A 104 -12.57 -5.65 5.19
CA HIS A 104 -11.98 -4.85 4.13
C HIS A 104 -11.26 -3.60 4.67
N HIS A 105 -11.80 -2.93 5.69
CA HIS A 105 -11.13 -1.81 6.35
C HIS A 105 -9.82 -2.24 7.03
N PHE A 106 -9.85 -3.36 7.75
CA PHE A 106 -8.65 -3.96 8.34
C PHE A 106 -7.61 -4.29 7.28
N THR A 107 -8.01 -4.89 6.17
CA THR A 107 -7.12 -5.20 5.04
C THR A 107 -6.51 -3.95 4.43
N ASN A 108 -7.29 -2.88 4.22
CA ASN A 108 -6.77 -1.61 3.69
C ASN A 108 -5.75 -0.98 4.62
N THR A 109 -6.01 -1.01 5.93
CA THR A 109 -5.06 -0.54 6.94
C THR A 109 -3.80 -1.43 6.99
N PHE A 110 -3.96 -2.74 6.97
CA PHE A 110 -2.84 -3.70 6.91
C PHE A 110 -1.97 -3.50 5.67
N MET A 111 -2.58 -3.21 4.52
CA MET A 111 -1.86 -2.91 3.28
C MET A 111 -1.00 -1.64 3.42
N LEU A 112 -1.54 -0.57 4.01
CA LEU A 112 -0.78 0.67 4.27
C LEU A 112 0.40 0.42 5.24
N PHE A 113 0.16 -0.35 6.31
CA PHE A 113 1.22 -0.72 7.25
C PHE A 113 2.31 -1.55 6.57
N SER A 114 1.93 -2.59 5.83
CA SER A 114 2.87 -3.48 5.16
C SER A 114 3.70 -2.74 4.12
N ALA A 115 3.07 -1.84 3.34
CA ALA A 115 3.76 -1.02 2.36
C ALA A 115 4.75 -0.03 3.01
N THR A 116 4.35 0.60 4.12
CA THR A 116 5.22 1.50 4.87
C THR A 116 6.40 0.75 5.49
N PHE A 117 6.13 -0.42 6.06
CA PHE A 117 7.15 -1.28 6.64
C PHE A 117 8.13 -1.80 5.58
N ALA A 118 7.63 -2.16 4.39
CA ALA A 118 8.46 -2.55 3.26
C ALA A 118 9.37 -1.40 2.80
N ALA A 119 8.83 -0.18 2.67
CA ALA A 119 9.62 0.99 2.32
C ALA A 119 10.70 1.30 3.37
N LEU A 120 10.34 1.26 4.66
CA LEU A 120 11.28 1.48 5.76
C LEU A 120 12.42 0.46 5.79
N THR A 121 12.07 -0.83 5.81
CA THR A 121 13.05 -1.93 5.87
C THR A 121 13.90 -2.01 4.61
N GLY A 122 13.35 -1.69 3.44
CA GLY A 122 14.10 -1.62 2.19
C GLY A 122 15.16 -0.52 2.21
N ARG A 123 14.87 0.64 2.83
CA ARG A 123 15.83 1.73 3.03
C ARG A 123 16.93 1.40 4.05
N MET A 124 16.75 0.35 4.86
CA MET A 124 17.77 -0.17 5.76
C MET A 124 18.68 -1.21 5.10
N MET A 125 18.35 -1.67 3.89
CA MET A 125 19.16 -2.64 3.16
C MET A 125 20.34 -1.99 2.45
N LYS A 126 21.47 -2.72 2.37
CA LYS A 126 22.59 -2.36 1.51
C LYS A 126 22.61 -3.21 0.25
N GLU A 127 22.96 -2.57 -0.86
CA GLU A 127 22.97 -3.24 -2.18
C GLU A 127 24.00 -4.38 -2.27
N ALA A 128 25.09 -4.32 -1.50
CA ALA A 128 26.13 -5.35 -1.54
C ALA A 128 25.72 -6.68 -0.90
N TRP A 129 24.69 -6.70 -0.03
CA TRP A 129 24.38 -7.87 0.79
C TRP A 129 23.91 -9.08 -0.01
N LEU A 130 22.93 -8.88 -0.90
CA LEU A 130 22.35 -10.00 -1.66
C LEU A 130 23.32 -10.61 -2.67
N PRO A 131 24.08 -9.82 -3.46
CA PRO A 131 25.11 -10.36 -4.35
C PRO A 131 26.22 -11.11 -3.60
N ALA A 132 26.55 -10.70 -2.37
CA ALA A 132 27.52 -11.37 -1.51
C ALA A 132 26.98 -12.62 -0.79
N GLY A 133 25.67 -12.90 -0.91
CA GLY A 133 25.02 -14.02 -0.22
C GLY A 133 24.78 -13.77 1.28
N GLU A 134 24.87 -12.51 1.74
CA GLU A 134 24.67 -12.13 3.14
C GLU A 134 23.18 -12.02 3.51
N LEU A 135 22.49 -13.15 3.55
CA LEU A 135 21.04 -13.21 3.79
C LEU A 135 20.63 -13.13 5.28
N TYR A 136 21.59 -12.94 6.18
CA TYR A 136 21.40 -12.98 7.64
C TYR A 136 21.05 -11.61 8.25
N HIS A 137 21.12 -10.53 7.48
CA HIS A 137 20.82 -9.18 7.97
C HIS A 137 19.34 -9.06 8.35
N GLN A 138 19.07 -8.52 9.54
CA GLN A 138 17.70 -8.37 10.06
C GLN A 138 16.83 -7.50 9.15
N ALA A 139 17.39 -6.42 8.59
CA ALA A 139 16.70 -5.56 7.64
C ALA A 139 16.22 -6.32 6.40
N TYR A 140 17.04 -7.26 5.89
CA TYR A 140 16.63 -8.09 4.75
C TYR A 140 15.47 -9.02 5.12
N THR A 141 15.56 -9.71 6.25
CA THR A 141 14.48 -10.61 6.72
C THR A 141 13.19 -9.83 6.97
N ALA A 142 13.29 -8.67 7.60
CA ALA A 142 12.15 -7.78 7.84
C ALA A 142 11.53 -7.30 6.52
N HIS A 143 12.35 -6.93 5.53
CA HIS A 143 11.88 -6.53 4.21
C HIS A 143 11.17 -7.65 3.47
N LEU A 144 11.67 -8.87 3.58
CA LEU A 144 11.07 -10.07 2.98
C LEU A 144 9.71 -10.39 3.62
N VAL A 145 9.60 -10.30 4.94
CA VAL A 145 8.32 -10.40 5.66
C VAL A 145 7.37 -9.30 5.21
N ALA A 146 7.85 -8.06 5.08
CA ALA A 146 7.05 -6.94 4.60
C ALA A 146 6.54 -7.17 3.16
N TRP A 147 7.39 -7.69 2.27
CA TRP A 147 7.03 -8.06 0.90
C TRP A 147 5.90 -9.10 0.87
N VAL A 148 5.97 -10.14 1.71
CA VAL A 148 4.87 -11.11 1.87
C VAL A 148 3.60 -10.43 2.41
N GLY A 149 3.75 -9.53 3.38
CA GLY A 149 2.64 -8.73 3.91
C GLY A 149 1.95 -7.89 2.83
N VAL A 150 2.70 -7.22 1.97
CA VAL A 150 2.18 -6.44 0.84
C VAL A 150 1.48 -7.35 -0.17
N LEU A 151 2.05 -8.52 -0.50
CA LEU A 151 1.43 -9.48 -1.41
C LEU A 151 0.08 -9.98 -0.87
N MET A 152 0.04 -10.42 0.39
CA MET A 152 -1.20 -10.87 1.05
C MET A 152 -2.21 -9.72 1.15
N GLY A 153 -1.76 -8.52 1.54
CA GLY A 153 -2.59 -7.33 1.64
C GLY A 153 -3.23 -6.96 0.30
N LEU A 154 -2.47 -6.99 -0.79
CA LEU A 154 -2.97 -6.73 -2.14
C LEU A 154 -4.00 -7.79 -2.56
N ALA A 155 -3.70 -9.07 -2.38
CA ALA A 155 -4.62 -10.15 -2.73
C ALA A 155 -5.94 -10.03 -1.97
N LEU A 156 -5.89 -9.83 -0.64
CA LEU A 156 -7.07 -9.64 0.19
C LEU A 156 -7.83 -8.36 -0.18
N HIS A 157 -7.12 -7.26 -0.47
CA HIS A 157 -7.74 -5.99 -0.87
C HIS A 157 -8.58 -6.17 -2.14
N LEU A 158 -8.06 -6.89 -3.14
CA LEU A 158 -8.80 -7.16 -4.38
C LEU A 158 -9.99 -8.09 -4.14
N LEU A 159 -9.79 -9.20 -3.41
CA LEU A 159 -10.85 -10.18 -3.12
C LEU A 159 -12.01 -9.54 -2.32
N LEU A 160 -11.68 -8.79 -1.27
CA LEU A 160 -12.67 -8.09 -0.45
C LEU A 160 -13.28 -6.90 -1.18
N GLY A 161 -12.54 -6.23 -2.06
CA GLY A 161 -13.06 -5.21 -2.96
C GLY A 161 -14.18 -5.75 -3.85
N VAL A 162 -13.99 -6.93 -4.46
CA VAL A 162 -15.04 -7.63 -5.21
C VAL A 162 -16.19 -8.02 -4.27
N LYS A 163 -15.90 -8.57 -3.09
CA LYS A 163 -16.94 -9.05 -2.16
C LYS A 163 -17.85 -7.91 -1.64
N VAL A 164 -17.28 -6.74 -1.35
CA VAL A 164 -17.98 -5.61 -0.71
C VAL A 164 -18.60 -4.67 -1.73
N GLY A 165 -17.91 -4.39 -2.85
CA GLY A 165 -18.33 -3.40 -3.84
C GLY A 165 -18.67 -3.95 -5.22
N GLY A 166 -18.48 -5.26 -5.44
CA GLY A 166 -18.67 -5.90 -6.73
C GLY A 166 -17.59 -5.55 -7.75
N ILE A 167 -17.67 -6.20 -8.92
CA ILE A 167 -16.82 -5.93 -10.09
C ILE A 167 -16.88 -4.45 -10.54
N PRO A 168 -18.04 -3.75 -10.53
CA PRO A 168 -18.11 -2.35 -10.94
C PRO A 168 -17.22 -1.42 -10.11
N LEU A 169 -16.98 -1.73 -8.83
CA LEU A 169 -16.07 -0.93 -7.99
C LEU A 169 -14.63 -1.01 -8.51
N LEU A 170 -14.15 -2.20 -8.87
CA LEU A 170 -12.80 -2.36 -9.43
C LEU A 170 -12.68 -1.67 -10.80
N LEU A 171 -13.65 -1.89 -11.69
CA LEU A 171 -13.66 -1.26 -13.02
C LEU A 171 -13.72 0.27 -12.94
N SER A 172 -14.32 0.83 -11.88
CA SER A 172 -14.39 2.28 -11.71
C SER A 172 -13.02 2.97 -11.59
N MET A 173 -11.98 2.22 -11.19
CA MET A 173 -10.61 2.73 -11.09
C MET A 173 -9.98 2.99 -12.47
N PHE A 174 -10.42 2.27 -13.51
CA PHE A 174 -9.94 2.41 -14.88
C PHE A 174 -10.79 3.35 -15.74
N ASN A 175 -11.91 3.86 -15.20
CA ASN A 175 -12.79 4.74 -15.94
C ASN A 175 -12.24 6.17 -15.96
N TRP A 176 -11.85 6.70 -17.11
CA TRP A 176 -11.28 8.07 -17.19
C TRP A 176 -12.32 9.20 -17.23
N LYS A 177 -13.64 8.90 -17.23
CA LYS A 177 -14.68 9.93 -17.26
C LYS A 177 -14.57 10.84 -16.03
N LYS A 178 -14.67 12.16 -16.25
CA LYS A 178 -14.74 13.15 -15.18
C LYS A 178 -16.20 13.37 -14.81
N ARG A 179 -16.51 13.37 -13.51
CA ARG A 179 -17.84 13.74 -13.02
C ARG A 179 -18.02 15.25 -13.15
N HIS A 180 -19.22 15.73 -13.47
CA HIS A 180 -19.48 17.17 -13.64
C HIS A 180 -19.13 18.02 -12.40
N LYS A 181 -19.19 17.42 -11.20
CA LYS A 181 -18.82 18.06 -9.92
C LYS A 181 -17.36 17.82 -9.49
N ASP A 182 -16.58 17.09 -10.26
CA ASP A 182 -15.20 16.71 -9.93
C ASP A 182 -14.22 17.67 -10.61
N LYS A 183 -14.01 18.83 -9.97
CA LYS A 183 -13.10 19.90 -10.40
C LYS A 183 -11.93 20.01 -9.41
N PRO A 184 -10.73 20.46 -9.82
CA PRO A 184 -9.59 20.63 -8.92
C PRO A 184 -9.91 21.41 -7.64
N GLN A 185 -10.74 22.45 -7.74
CA GLN A 185 -11.22 23.26 -6.61
C GLN A 185 -12.05 22.47 -5.58
N SER A 186 -12.67 21.37 -6.00
CA SER A 186 -13.49 20.49 -5.14
C SER A 186 -12.72 19.31 -4.56
N TRP A 187 -11.48 19.05 -5.01
CA TRP A 187 -10.71 17.87 -4.59
C TRP A 187 -10.36 17.86 -3.11
N PHE A 188 -10.27 19.05 -2.51
CA PHE A 188 -9.99 19.24 -1.10
C PHE A 188 -11.26 19.47 -0.26
N GLN A 189 -12.44 19.45 -0.89
CA GLN A 189 -13.71 19.53 -0.15
C GLN A 189 -13.92 18.24 0.65
N GLY A 190 -14.13 18.39 1.96
CA GLY A 190 -14.31 17.26 2.87
C GLY A 190 -13.02 16.71 3.47
N ILE A 191 -11.87 17.39 3.31
CA ILE A 191 -10.67 17.10 4.10
C ILE A 191 -11.03 17.13 5.58
N ARG A 192 -10.68 16.06 6.28
CA ARG A 192 -10.79 15.98 7.73
C ARG A 192 -9.41 16.15 8.36
N ILE A 193 -9.12 17.35 8.86
CA ILE A 193 -7.83 17.68 9.50
C ILE A 193 -7.73 17.04 10.89
N LYS A 194 -8.83 17.01 11.65
CA LYS A 194 -8.87 16.41 13.00
C LYS A 194 -9.64 15.09 12.96
N GLN A 195 -8.91 13.99 13.13
CA GLN A 195 -9.49 12.67 13.40
C GLN A 195 -10.11 12.69 14.80
N SER A 196 -11.39 12.30 14.91
CA SER A 196 -12.02 12.05 16.22
C SER A 196 -11.86 10.59 16.66
N ASP A 197 -11.50 9.70 15.74
CA ASP A 197 -11.33 8.26 15.97
C ASP A 197 -9.91 7.97 16.45
N LEU A 198 -9.77 7.35 17.62
CA LEU A 198 -8.47 7.11 18.24
C LEU A 198 -7.66 6.06 17.48
N ALA A 199 -8.31 4.98 17.02
CA ALA A 199 -7.64 3.91 16.28
C ALA A 199 -7.00 4.46 15.01
N LEU A 200 -7.75 5.27 14.26
CA LEU A 200 -7.27 5.87 13.04
C LEU A 200 -6.10 6.84 13.28
N LYS A 201 -6.16 7.62 14.36
CA LYS A 201 -5.07 8.55 14.75
C LYS A 201 -3.77 7.81 15.10
N ILE A 202 -3.87 6.70 15.84
CA ILE A 202 -2.70 5.85 16.15
C ILE A 202 -2.08 5.32 14.85
N VAL A 203 -2.91 4.77 13.98
CA VAL A 203 -2.48 4.23 12.68
C VAL A 203 -1.81 5.32 11.83
N GLU A 204 -2.39 6.52 11.77
CA GLU A 204 -1.83 7.67 11.04
C GLU A 204 -0.44 8.05 11.56
N VAL A 205 -0.28 8.16 12.88
CA VAL A 205 1.02 8.50 13.51
C VAL A 205 2.07 7.45 13.20
N VAL A 206 1.73 6.16 13.33
CA VAL A 206 2.69 5.08 13.06
C VAL A 206 3.09 5.04 11.59
N VAL A 207 2.13 5.19 10.67
CA VAL A 207 2.41 5.20 9.23
C VAL A 207 3.25 6.41 8.83
N ILE A 208 2.86 7.62 9.25
CA ILE A 208 3.63 8.84 8.94
C ILE A 208 5.03 8.78 9.58
N GLY A 209 5.13 8.34 10.83
CA GLY A 209 6.40 8.15 11.51
C GLY A 209 7.31 7.16 10.78
N GLY A 210 6.76 6.03 10.32
CA GLY A 210 7.50 5.03 9.53
C GLY A 210 8.02 5.60 8.20
N ILE A 211 7.22 6.42 7.50
CA ILE A 211 7.64 7.10 6.28
C ILE A 211 8.76 8.08 6.55
N ILE A 212 8.63 8.92 7.59
CA ILE A 212 9.67 9.86 8.00
C ILE A 212 10.98 9.12 8.29
N MET A 213 10.91 8.03 9.06
CA MET A 213 12.07 7.19 9.35
C MET A 213 12.70 6.59 8.09
N ALA A 214 11.91 6.22 7.08
CA ALA A 214 12.43 5.69 5.81
C ALA A 214 13.28 6.72 5.03
N PHE A 215 12.98 8.01 5.18
CA PHE A 215 13.82 9.09 4.62
C PHE A 215 15.05 9.38 5.48
N ILE A 216 14.92 9.27 6.81
CA ILE A 216 15.95 9.69 7.76
C ILE A 216 17.02 8.62 7.99
N ILE A 217 16.65 7.36 8.25
CA ILE A 217 17.60 6.29 8.62
C ILE A 217 18.80 6.18 7.67
N PRO A 218 18.61 6.23 6.33
CA PRO A 218 19.74 6.13 5.40
C PRO A 218 20.80 7.21 5.57
N LEU A 219 20.44 8.39 6.11
CA LEU A 219 21.37 9.50 6.33
C LEU A 219 22.39 9.20 7.45
N PHE A 220 22.11 8.23 8.31
CA PHE A 220 22.99 7.81 9.41
C PHE A 220 23.74 6.51 9.11
N ASN A 221 23.38 5.82 8.02
CA ASN A 221 23.97 4.55 7.60
C ASN A 221 24.87 4.69 6.35
N ALA A 222 25.04 5.92 5.87
CA ALA A 222 25.88 6.29 4.73
C ALA A 222 27.35 6.41 5.13
#